data_AF-A0A925Q5E1-F1
#
_entry.id   AF-A0A925Q5E1-F1
#
_cell.length_a   1.000
_cell.length_b   1.000
_cell.length_c   1.000
_cell.angle_alpha   90.00
_cell.angle_beta   90.00
_cell.angle_gamma   90.00
#
_symmetry.space_group_name_H-M   'P 1'
#
loop_
_entity.id
_entity.type
_entity.pdbx_description
1 polymer ?
#
loop_
_entity_poly.entity_id
_entity_poly.type
_entity_poly.pdbx_seq_one_letter_code
_entity_poly.pdbx_strand_id
1 'polypeptide(L)'
;VVKPVDGSGGYGMLMGPMSTKAERGKFADSLKADPRSFIAQPVVTLSTVPTLVNDRLEPRHVDLRPFILSGPQTSVTTGGLTRVALRKGSLVVNSSQGGGSKDTWIVDTEN
;
A
#
# COMPACT_ATOMS: atom_id res chain seq x y z
N VAL A 1 6.06 -6.16 8.53
CA VAL A 1 6.45 -4.84 7.99
C VAL A 1 6.69 -3.91 9.15
N VAL A 2 7.82 -3.19 9.16
CA VAL A 2 8.10 -2.14 10.16
C VAL A 2 8.20 -0.80 9.44
N LYS A 3 7.53 0.24 9.92
CA LYS A 3 7.55 1.58 9.30
C LYS A 3 7.52 2.70 10.36
N PRO A 4 8.03 3.89 10.02
CA PRO A 4 7.90 5.07 10.87
C PRO A 4 6.43 5.47 11.07
N VAL A 5 6.11 6.08 12.20
CA VAL A 5 4.76 6.58 12.55
C VAL A 5 4.39 7.82 11.73
N ASP A 6 5.34 8.73 11.57
CA ASP A 6 5.21 10.02 10.89
C ASP A 6 5.55 9.96 9.39
N GLY A 7 5.93 8.78 8.90
CA GLY A 7 6.33 8.57 7.52
C GLY A 7 5.17 8.74 6.54
N SER A 8 5.30 9.70 5.62
CA SER A 8 4.43 9.78 4.44
C SER A 8 5.00 8.95 3.28
N GLY A 9 4.13 8.26 2.55
CA GLY A 9 4.52 7.61 1.30
C GLY A 9 5.33 6.30 1.39
N GLY A 10 5.41 5.65 2.56
CA GLY A 10 6.07 4.35 2.69
C GLY A 10 7.60 4.37 2.61
N TYR A 11 8.22 5.55 2.68
CA TYR A 11 9.67 5.68 2.87
C TYR A 11 10.10 5.15 4.24
N GLY A 12 11.31 4.60 4.32
CA GLY A 12 11.85 4.08 5.57
C GLY A 12 11.16 2.80 6.08
N MET A 13 10.46 2.07 5.22
CA MET A 13 9.78 0.83 5.59
C MET A 13 10.66 -0.40 5.38
N LEU A 14 10.70 -1.29 6.37
CA LEU A 14 11.35 -2.60 6.29
C LEU A 14 10.33 -3.71 5.99
N MET A 15 10.50 -4.35 4.84
CA MET A 15 9.76 -5.55 4.45
C MET A 15 10.48 -6.81 4.96
N GLY A 16 10.13 -7.26 6.17
CA GLY A 16 10.79 -8.38 6.87
C GLY A 16 11.18 -9.57 5.97
N PRO A 17 10.23 -10.24 5.29
CA PRO A 17 10.53 -11.41 4.44
C PRO A 17 11.42 -11.14 3.23
N MET A 18 11.43 -9.90 2.72
CA MET A 18 12.19 -9.50 1.52
C MET A 18 13.51 -8.78 1.88
N SER A 19 13.80 -8.65 3.17
CA SER A 19 14.98 -7.91 3.66
C SER A 19 16.20 -8.81 3.82
N THR A 20 17.37 -8.19 3.69
CA THR A 20 18.67 -8.80 4.03
C THR A 20 18.93 -8.74 5.53
N LYS A 21 19.88 -9.56 6.01
CA LYS A 21 20.35 -9.50 7.42
C LYS A 21 20.92 -8.11 7.76
N ALA A 22 21.65 -7.50 6.82
CA ALA A 22 22.26 -6.18 7.03
C ALA A 22 21.21 -5.08 7.18
N GLU A 23 20.16 -5.09 6.36
CA GLU A 23 19.05 -4.14 6.48
C GLU A 23 18.30 -4.32 7.81
N ARG A 24 18.05 -5.56 8.23
CA ARG A 24 17.45 -5.84 9.55
C ARG A 24 18.32 -5.33 10.70
N GLY A 25 19.64 -5.49 10.62
CA GLY A 25 20.57 -4.98 11.63
C GLY A 25 20.47 -3.47 11.78
N LYS A 26 20.60 -2.74 10.66
CA LYS A 26 20.45 -1.28 10.64
C LYS A 26 19.11 -0.82 11.20
N PHE A 27 18.02 -1.49 10.81
CA PHE A 27 16.69 -1.15 11.29
C PHE A 27 16.51 -1.45 12.78
N ALA A 28 17.12 -2.53 13.30
CA ALA A 28 17.10 -2.86 14.71
C ALA A 28 17.81 -1.80 15.56
N ASP A 29 18.90 -1.23 15.06
CA ASP A 29 19.61 -0.14 15.75
C ASP A 29 18.75 1.13 15.78
N SER A 30 18.09 1.49 14.68
CA SER A 30 17.13 2.61 14.65
C SER A 30 15.94 2.39 15.60
N LEU A 31 15.40 1.17 15.65
CA LEU A 31 14.30 0.81 16.56
C LEU A 31 14.69 0.92 18.03
N LYS A 32 15.92 0.53 18.39
CA LYS A 32 16.42 0.66 19.78
C LYS A 32 16.65 2.11 20.16
N ALA A 33 17.11 2.94 19.22
CA ALA A 33 17.38 4.34 19.46
C ALA A 33 16.10 5.13 19.75
N ASP A 34 15.01 4.87 19.01
CA ASP A 34 13.73 5.52 19.23
C ASP A 34 12.54 4.59 18.88
N PRO A 35 12.13 3.71 19.81
CA PRO A 35 11.11 2.70 19.54
C PRO A 35 9.71 3.31 19.32
N ARG A 36 9.44 4.51 19.86
CA ARG A 36 8.13 5.16 19.75
C ARG A 36 7.86 5.69 18.34
N SER A 37 8.92 5.92 17.57
CA SER A 37 8.81 6.42 16.20
C SER A 37 8.46 5.33 15.18
N PHE A 38 8.26 4.07 15.59
CA PHE A 38 7.96 2.96 14.68
C PHE A 38 6.74 2.15 15.09
N ILE A 39 6.10 1.54 14.09
CA ILE A 39 5.11 0.49 14.27
C ILE A 39 5.45 -0.73 13.44
N ALA A 40 4.95 -1.89 13.87
CA ALA A 40 5.06 -3.13 13.14
C ALA A 40 3.67 -3.72 12.87
N GLN A 41 3.51 -4.31 11.68
CA GLN A 41 2.32 -5.05 11.30
C GLN A 41 2.72 -6.35 10.59
N PRO A 42 1.90 -7.41 10.66
CA PRO A 42 2.04 -8.58 9.80
C PRO A 42 2.10 -8.18 8.31
N VAL A 43 2.79 -8.96 7.50
CA VAL A 43 2.75 -8.76 6.05
C VAL A 43 1.38 -9.23 5.57
N VAL A 44 0.61 -8.31 5.01
CA VAL A 44 -0.66 -8.62 4.35
C VAL A 44 -0.38 -8.76 2.86
N THR A 45 -0.78 -9.89 2.29
CA THR A 45 -0.73 -10.09 0.84
C THR A 45 -1.86 -9.30 0.21
N LEU A 46 -1.52 -8.27 -0.56
CA LEU A 46 -2.51 -7.47 -1.28
C LEU A 46 -3.11 -8.28 -2.42
N SER A 47 -4.42 -8.11 -2.66
CA SER A 47 -5.06 -8.60 -3.88
C SER A 47 -4.36 -8.04 -5.13
N THR A 48 -4.52 -8.73 -6.25
CA THR A 48 -3.99 -8.26 -7.53
C THR A 48 -5.10 -7.98 -8.52
N VAL A 49 -4.85 -7.02 -9.42
CA VAL A 49 -5.74 -6.72 -10.56
C VAL A 49 -4.95 -6.81 -11.87
N PRO A 50 -5.57 -7.26 -12.98
CA PRO A 50 -4.93 -7.26 -14.29
C PRO A 50 -4.47 -5.86 -14.66
N THR A 51 -3.20 -5.71 -15.01
CA THR A 51 -2.61 -4.43 -15.39
C THR A 51 -1.80 -4.61 -16.65
N LEU A 52 -2.04 -3.74 -17.64
CA LEU A 52 -1.33 -3.76 -18.90
C LEU A 52 0.09 -3.25 -18.69
N VAL A 53 1.08 -4.11 -18.96
CA VAL A 53 2.51 -3.81 -18.89
C VAL A 53 3.17 -4.40 -20.13
N ASN A 54 3.84 -3.57 -20.93
CA ASN A 54 4.51 -3.99 -22.17
C ASN A 54 3.60 -4.88 -23.04
N ASP A 55 2.38 -4.41 -23.30
CA ASP A 55 1.36 -5.09 -24.11
C ASP A 55 0.90 -6.46 -23.61
N ARG A 56 1.16 -6.78 -22.33
CA ARG A 56 0.68 -8.00 -21.69
C ARG A 56 -0.10 -7.66 -20.42
N LEU A 57 -1.18 -8.41 -20.19
CA LEU A 57 -1.89 -8.35 -18.92
C LEU A 57 -1.12 -9.14 -17.88
N GLU A 58 -0.65 -8.46 -16.84
CA GLU A 58 0.00 -9.08 -15.71
C GLU A 58 -0.69 -8.69 -14.40
N PRO A 59 -0.70 -9.59 -13.39
CA PRO A 59 -1.21 -9.24 -12.07
C PRO A 59 -0.31 -8.19 -11.42
N ARG A 60 -0.91 -7.16 -10.83
CA ARG A 60 -0.23 -6.15 -10.00
C ARG A 60 -1.01 -5.93 -8.72
N HIS A 61 -0.29 -5.75 -7.61
CA HIS A 61 -0.90 -5.50 -6.31
C HIS A 61 -1.65 -4.16 -6.32
N VAL A 62 -2.83 -4.17 -5.72
CA VAL A 62 -3.74 -3.04 -5.67
C VAL A 62 -4.03 -2.65 -4.23
N ASP A 63 -4.24 -1.37 -4.00
CA ASP A 63 -4.94 -0.88 -2.83
C ASP A 63 -6.11 0.03 -3.22
N LEU A 64 -7.10 0.11 -2.35
CA LEU A 64 -8.28 0.94 -2.53
C LEU A 64 -8.42 1.87 -1.33
N ARG A 65 -8.60 3.16 -1.61
CA ARG A 65 -8.90 4.18 -0.62
C ARG A 65 -10.28 4.79 -0.90
N PRO A 66 -11.35 4.28 -0.28
CA PRO A 66 -12.64 4.95 -0.27
C PRO A 66 -12.58 6.19 0.63
N PHE A 67 -13.56 7.07 0.49
CA PHE A 67 -13.70 8.25 1.33
C PHE A 67 -14.99 8.17 2.14
N ILE A 68 -14.89 8.46 3.43
CA ILE A 68 -16.04 8.56 4.33
C ILE A 68 -16.37 10.05 4.45
N LEU A 69 -17.63 10.39 4.20
CA LEU A 69 -18.18 11.73 4.38
C LEU A 69 -18.94 11.75 5.71
N SER A 70 -18.51 12.63 6.62
CA SER A 70 -19.10 12.75 7.96
C SER A 70 -19.74 14.11 8.14
N GLY A 71 -21.05 14.12 8.44
CA GLY A 71 -21.83 15.32 8.76
C GLY A 71 -22.99 14.95 9.70
N PRO A 72 -24.19 15.54 9.55
CA PRO A 72 -25.39 15.08 10.25
C PRO A 72 -25.69 13.58 10.00
N GLN A 73 -25.21 13.05 8.89
CA GLN A 73 -25.20 11.64 8.56
C GLN A 73 -23.80 11.25 8.08
N THR A 74 -23.44 9.97 8.26
CA THR A 74 -22.18 9.39 7.77
C THR A 74 -22.47 8.53 6.54
N SER A 75 -21.70 8.72 5.48
CA SER A 75 -21.80 7.93 4.26
C SER A 75 -20.43 7.60 3.68
N VAL A 76 -20.37 6.61 2.80
CA VAL A 76 -19.15 6.22 2.06
C VAL A 76 -19.36 6.54 0.58
N THR A 77 -18.32 7.05 -0.08
CA THR A 77 -18.38 7.33 -1.51
C THR A 77 -18.60 6.07 -2.35
N THR A 78 -19.41 6.16 -3.40
CA THR A 78 -19.57 5.13 -4.44
C THR A 78 -18.38 5.15 -5.41
N GLY A 79 -17.20 4.90 -4.86
CA GLY A 79 -15.92 4.99 -5.56
C GLY A 79 -14.77 5.18 -4.59
N GLY A 80 -13.59 5.47 -5.13
CA GLY A 80 -12.39 5.71 -4.34
C GLY A 80 -11.15 5.81 -5.19
N LEU A 81 -10.04 6.16 -4.55
CA LEU A 81 -8.73 6.14 -5.18
C LEU A 81 -8.20 4.70 -5.18
N THR A 82 -8.17 4.06 -6.34
CA THR A 82 -7.46 2.80 -6.52
C THR A 82 -6.02 3.08 -6.94
N ARG A 83 -5.03 2.52 -6.24
CA ARG A 83 -3.62 2.60 -6.62
C ARG A 83 -3.05 1.22 -6.91
N VAL A 84 -2.10 1.16 -7.82
CA VAL A 84 -1.52 -0.08 -8.33
C VAL A 84 0.00 0.01 -8.31
N ALA A 85 0.64 -1.01 -7.75
CA ALA A 85 2.09 -1.15 -7.78
C ALA A 85 2.53 -1.60 -9.16
N LEU A 86 3.09 -0.71 -10.00
CA LEU A 86 3.42 -1.05 -11.39
C LEU A 86 4.64 -1.98 -11.51
N ARG A 87 5.57 -1.91 -10.55
CA ARG A 87 6.73 -2.79 -10.48
C ARG A 87 6.30 -4.22 -10.11
N LYS A 88 6.70 -5.19 -10.92
CA LYS A 88 6.41 -6.62 -10.71
C LYS A 88 6.83 -7.07 -9.31
N GLY A 89 5.90 -7.69 -8.58
CA GLY A 89 6.12 -8.19 -7.22
C GLY A 89 6.25 -7.13 -6.13
N SER A 90 6.12 -5.84 -6.47
CA SER A 90 6.14 -4.77 -5.47
C SER A 90 4.81 -4.70 -4.72
N LEU A 91 4.90 -4.56 -3.39
CA LEU A 91 3.76 -4.23 -2.52
C LEU A 91 3.64 -2.71 -2.31
N VAL A 92 4.56 -1.93 -2.88
CA VAL A 92 4.56 -0.47 -2.77
C VAL A 92 3.71 0.13 -3.87
N VAL A 93 2.54 0.64 -3.48
CA VAL A 93 1.50 1.25 -4.33
C VAL A 93 1.55 2.79 -4.32
N ASN A 94 2.51 3.38 -3.61
CA ASN A 94 2.61 4.84 -3.52
C ASN A 94 3.07 5.46 -4.85
N SER A 95 2.41 6.54 -5.26
CA SER A 95 2.66 7.24 -6.53
C SER A 95 4.07 7.82 -6.62
N SER A 96 4.65 8.30 -5.52
CA SER A 96 6.01 8.84 -5.51
C SER A 96 7.11 7.79 -5.78
N GLN A 97 6.75 6.49 -5.80
CA GLN A 97 7.67 5.38 -6.06
C GLN A 97 7.23 4.53 -7.26
N GLY A 98 6.52 5.14 -8.22
CA GLY A 98 6.08 4.45 -9.44
C GLY A 98 4.77 3.67 -9.29
N GLY A 99 3.93 4.06 -8.32
CA GLY A 99 2.54 3.62 -8.26
C GLY A 99 1.69 4.31 -9.33
N GLY A 100 0.83 3.54 -10.01
CA GLY A 100 -0.20 4.06 -10.89
C GLY A 100 -1.55 4.19 -10.17
N SER A 101 -2.54 4.79 -10.82
CA SER A 101 -3.93 4.77 -10.37
C SER A 101 -4.82 4.05 -11.37
N LYS A 102 -5.98 3.60 -10.89
CA LYS A 102 -7.06 3.07 -11.73
C LYS A 102 -8.38 3.68 -11.29
N ASP A 103 -9.35 3.66 -12.20
CA ASP A 103 -10.72 3.97 -11.86
C ASP A 103 -11.33 2.85 -11.00
N THR A 104 -12.27 3.21 -10.12
CA THR A 104 -12.94 2.29 -9.20
C THR A 104 -14.42 2.28 -9.53
N TRP A 105 -14.90 1.18 -10.12
CA TRP A 105 -16.30 1.03 -10.43
C TRP A 105 -17.01 0.26 -9.32
N ILE A 106 -17.98 0.92 -8.68
CA ILE A 106 -18.95 0.27 -7.80
C ILE A 106 -20.20 0.05 -8.64
N VAL A 107 -20.53 -1.21 -8.90
CA VAL A 107 -21.67 -1.59 -9.72
C VAL A 107 -22.77 -2.13 -8.83
N ASP A 108 -24.01 -1.79 -9.16
CA ASP A 108 -25.17 -2.43 -8.55
C ASP A 108 -25.23 -3.89 -9.02
N THR A 109 -25.55 -4.79 -8.10
CA THR A 109 -25.67 -6.22 -8.38
C THR A 109 -27.12 -6.69 -8.44
N GLU A 110 -28.07 -5.82 -8.10
CA GLU A 110 -29.50 -6.08 -8.21
C GLU A 110 -30.06 -5.40 -9.47
N ASN A 111 -30.60 -6.21 -10.38
CA ASN A 111 -31.44 -5.78 -11.51
C ASN A 111 -32.87 -6.24 -11.26
#